data_AF-A0A8J7ZXX6-F1
#
_entry.id   AF-A0A8J7ZXX6-F1
#
_cell.length_a   1.000
_cell.length_b   1.000
_cell.length_c   1.000
_cell.angle_alpha   90.00
_cell.angle_beta   90.00
_cell.angle_gamma   90.00
#
_symmetry.space_group_name_H-M   'P 1'
#
loop_
_entity.id
_entity.type
_entity.pdbx_description
1 polymer ?
#
loop_
_entity_poly.entity_id
_entity_poly.type
_entity_poly.pdbx_seq_one_letter_code
_entity_poly.pdbx_strand_id
1 'polypeptide(L)'
;MNRRNVLTGLGGLAISGGALFGTGAFTSVSATRGVEVNVLGGSNGTVDGTTSDDDQKAIADSITEGAVDVLVDLSSDSIGVKDSTGTVTNDGSALYPSPDNINTVYTDSSGNNAPFTNATTESQYVSLVANDVTIVFGSDNANQGLPQDSDVTFGELFAFADPYGNAPDVNFKTSAESADPLLTAVGSDGTDLTGGPGDEATVKLSNKSSSNGAKAKATVDTGTTDGATERLDIGIGESPPTNN
;
A
#
# COMPACT_ATOMS: atom_id res chain seq x y z
N MET A 1 12.25 -81.63 -25.55
CA MET A 1 11.80 -81.65 -24.15
C MET A 1 10.74 -80.58 -23.98
N ASN A 2 9.48 -80.98 -23.74
CA ASN A 2 8.39 -80.10 -23.30
C ASN A 2 8.37 -80.22 -21.75
N ARG A 3 8.17 -79.16 -20.97
CA ARG A 3 6.85 -78.71 -20.53
C ARG A 3 6.94 -77.30 -19.94
N ARG A 4 6.15 -76.41 -20.52
CA ARG A 4 5.67 -75.12 -20.00
C ARG A 4 5.14 -75.26 -18.57
N ASN A 5 5.67 -74.46 -17.63
CA ASN A 5 5.00 -74.13 -16.37
C ASN A 5 4.78 -72.62 -16.30
N VAL A 6 3.52 -72.25 -16.49
CA VAL A 6 2.90 -71.00 -16.03
C VAL A 6 2.65 -71.16 -14.52
N LEU A 7 2.95 -70.15 -13.71
CA LEU A 7 2.33 -70.01 -12.40
C LEU A 7 2.09 -68.53 -12.04
N THR A 8 0.82 -68.19 -12.08
CA THR A 8 0.13 -67.04 -11.50
C THR A 8 0.30 -67.00 -9.97
N GLY A 9 0.46 -65.82 -9.35
CA GLY A 9 0.40 -65.72 -7.89
C GLY A 9 0.69 -64.35 -7.28
N LEU A 10 -0.35 -63.52 -7.25
CA LEU A 10 -0.64 -62.32 -6.44
C LEU A 10 0.23 -62.03 -5.19
N GLY A 11 0.56 -60.74 -5.01
CA GLY A 11 0.47 -60.06 -3.71
C GLY A 11 1.75 -59.93 -2.89
N GLY A 12 2.40 -58.76 -2.97
CA GLY A 12 3.43 -58.33 -2.04
C GLY A 12 3.72 -56.85 -2.20
N LEU A 13 2.97 -56.00 -1.48
CA LEU A 13 3.29 -54.60 -1.28
C LEU A 13 4.72 -54.49 -0.71
N ALA A 14 5.65 -54.01 -1.51
CA ALA A 14 6.91 -53.48 -1.01
C ALA A 14 6.86 -51.95 -1.18
N ILE A 15 6.37 -51.31 -0.13
CA ILE A 15 6.62 -49.89 0.13
C ILE A 15 8.13 -49.74 0.33
N SER A 16 8.80 -49.18 -0.66
CA SER A 16 10.12 -48.54 -0.54
C SER A 16 10.00 -47.24 -1.33
N GLY A 17 9.74 -46.08 -0.73
CA GLY A 17 10.56 -45.52 0.33
C GLY A 17 11.68 -44.75 -0.35
N GLY A 18 11.38 -43.52 -0.78
CA GLY A 18 12.34 -42.64 -1.45
C GLY A 18 11.65 -41.73 -2.45
N ALA A 19 10.93 -40.74 -1.93
CA ALA A 19 10.55 -39.58 -2.71
C ALA A 19 11.80 -39.02 -3.37
N LEU A 20 11.89 -39.09 -4.70
CA LEU A 20 12.73 -38.15 -5.41
C LEU A 20 11.98 -36.83 -5.41
N PHE A 21 12.07 -36.15 -4.26
CA PHE A 21 11.93 -34.71 -4.15
C PHE A 21 12.99 -34.12 -5.08
N GLY A 22 12.63 -34.01 -6.35
CA GLY A 22 13.29 -33.11 -7.28
C GLY A 22 13.12 -31.72 -6.70
N THR A 23 14.21 -31.21 -6.17
CA THR A 23 14.39 -29.90 -5.58
C THR A 23 13.90 -28.82 -6.54
N GLY A 24 12.62 -28.50 -6.49
CA GLY A 24 12.12 -27.16 -6.79
C GLY A 24 12.62 -26.25 -5.69
N ALA A 25 13.93 -26.03 -5.66
CA ALA A 25 14.54 -25.00 -4.84
C ALA A 25 13.85 -23.71 -5.25
N PHE A 26 13.10 -23.13 -4.31
CA PHE A 26 12.47 -21.83 -4.45
C PHE A 26 13.54 -20.86 -4.96
N THR A 27 13.53 -20.61 -6.27
CA THR A 27 14.13 -19.40 -6.80
C THR A 27 13.13 -18.35 -6.37
N SER A 28 13.42 -17.66 -5.25
CA SER A 28 12.67 -16.47 -4.88
C SER A 28 12.94 -15.46 -5.98
N VAL A 29 12.10 -15.45 -7.00
CA VAL A 29 12.06 -14.37 -7.97
C VAL A 29 11.28 -13.26 -7.27
N SER A 30 11.98 -12.17 -6.95
CA SER A 30 11.42 -10.95 -6.41
C SER A 30 10.89 -10.09 -7.56
N ALA A 31 9.69 -9.53 -7.42
CA ALA A 31 9.17 -8.51 -8.32
C ALA A 31 8.98 -7.18 -7.57
N THR A 32 9.39 -6.09 -8.20
CA THR A 32 9.27 -4.71 -7.72
C THR A 32 8.21 -4.00 -8.57
N ARG A 33 7.21 -3.38 -7.93
CA ARG A 33 6.03 -2.81 -8.61
C ARG A 33 5.70 -1.42 -8.10
N GLY A 34 5.25 -0.52 -8.97
CA GLY A 34 5.06 0.89 -8.64
C GLY A 34 3.64 1.41 -8.90
N VAL A 35 3.00 2.02 -7.91
CA VAL A 35 1.73 2.72 -8.07
C VAL A 35 1.96 4.23 -8.06
N GLU A 36 1.76 4.89 -9.21
CA GLU A 36 1.90 6.35 -9.34
C GLU A 36 0.66 7.04 -8.79
N VAL A 37 0.83 7.87 -7.75
CA VAL A 37 -0.30 8.46 -7.03
C VAL A 37 -0.60 9.86 -7.54
N ASN A 38 -1.84 10.08 -7.94
CA ASN A 38 -2.36 11.41 -8.24
C ASN A 38 -3.54 11.73 -7.31
N VAL A 39 -3.35 12.68 -6.40
CA VAL A 39 -4.38 13.11 -5.45
C VAL A 39 -5.08 14.37 -5.97
N LEU A 40 -6.40 14.28 -6.14
CA LEU A 40 -7.21 15.41 -6.54
C LEU A 40 -7.83 16.04 -5.28
N GLY A 41 -7.46 17.30 -4.99
CA GLY A 41 -8.03 18.06 -3.87
C GLY A 41 -7.03 18.86 -3.02
N GLY A 42 -5.72 18.62 -3.15
CA GLY A 42 -4.69 19.40 -2.45
C GLY A 42 -4.13 20.53 -3.31
N SER A 43 -4.36 21.79 -2.92
CA SER A 43 -3.67 22.93 -3.53
C SER A 43 -2.46 23.30 -2.67
N ASN A 44 -1.26 22.98 -3.16
CA ASN A 44 0.06 23.27 -2.58
C ASN A 44 0.42 22.41 -1.36
N GLY A 45 1.48 21.61 -1.46
CA GLY A 45 1.96 20.95 -0.26
C GLY A 45 3.22 20.12 -0.35
N THR A 46 4.18 20.36 -1.26
CA THR A 46 5.45 19.59 -1.18
C THR A 46 6.11 19.82 0.18
N VAL A 47 6.21 18.77 0.98
CA VAL A 47 6.94 18.80 2.24
C VAL A 47 8.42 18.69 1.90
N ASP A 48 9.19 19.73 2.19
CA ASP A 48 10.64 19.64 2.32
C ASP A 48 10.94 19.62 3.82
N GLY A 49 11.59 18.56 4.29
CA GLY A 49 11.88 18.26 5.71
C GLY A 49 12.83 19.27 6.40
N THR A 50 12.95 20.50 5.88
CA THR A 50 13.74 21.60 6.43
C THR A 50 12.90 22.83 6.80
N THR A 51 11.58 22.68 6.85
CA THR A 51 10.62 23.76 7.17
C THR A 51 10.32 23.83 8.67
N SER A 52 9.94 25.03 9.16
CA SER A 52 9.71 25.25 10.59
C SER A 52 8.44 24.55 11.10
N ASP A 53 8.35 24.24 12.39
CA ASP A 53 7.17 23.61 13.00
C ASP A 53 5.85 24.33 12.67
N ASP A 54 5.86 25.66 12.64
CA ASP A 54 4.69 26.47 12.28
C ASP A 54 4.29 26.29 10.80
N ASP A 55 5.27 26.20 9.90
CA ASP A 55 5.03 25.96 8.47
C ASP A 55 4.46 24.55 8.25
N GLN A 56 5.01 23.56 8.96
CA GLN A 56 4.54 22.19 8.87
C GLN A 56 3.12 22.02 9.41
N LYS A 57 2.78 22.74 10.49
CA LYS A 57 1.39 22.82 10.98
C LYS A 57 0.47 23.48 9.96
N ALA A 58 0.91 24.57 9.32
CA ALA A 58 0.13 25.24 8.30
C ALA A 58 -0.12 24.34 7.07
N ILE A 59 0.86 23.51 6.66
CA ILE A 59 0.68 22.52 5.61
C ILE A 59 -0.38 21.48 6.02
N ALA A 60 -0.22 20.85 7.19
CA ALA A 60 -1.17 19.85 7.68
C ALA A 60 -2.59 20.42 7.82
N ASP A 61 -2.73 21.66 8.30
CA ASP A 61 -4.01 22.35 8.37
C ASP A 61 -4.58 22.62 6.99
N SER A 62 -3.78 23.09 6.03
CA SER A 62 -4.26 23.32 4.67
C SER A 62 -4.76 22.06 3.95
N ILE A 63 -4.18 20.90 4.28
CA ILE A 63 -4.58 19.60 3.75
C ILE A 63 -5.88 19.11 4.40
N THR A 64 -6.02 19.31 5.71
CA THR A 64 -7.10 18.71 6.51
C THR A 64 -8.23 19.66 6.88
N GLU A 65 -8.11 20.96 6.58
CA GLU A 65 -9.16 21.95 6.76
C GLU A 65 -10.31 21.66 5.77
N GLY A 66 -11.35 20.98 6.27
CA GLY A 66 -12.51 20.57 5.48
C GLY A 66 -12.34 19.27 4.68
N ALA A 67 -11.20 18.57 4.81
CA ALA A 67 -10.89 17.32 4.10
C ALA A 67 -10.12 16.33 4.99
N VAL A 68 -9.48 15.32 4.39
CA VAL A 68 -8.66 14.32 5.09
C VAL A 68 -7.34 14.17 4.36
N ASP A 69 -6.25 13.92 5.09
CA ASP A 69 -5.01 13.47 4.45
C ASP A 69 -5.02 11.95 4.28
N VAL A 70 -4.52 11.51 3.14
CA VAL A 70 -4.33 10.08 2.83
C VAL A 70 -2.85 9.77 2.95
N LEU A 71 -2.56 8.87 3.86
CA LEU A 71 -1.20 8.46 4.21
C LEU A 71 -0.95 7.04 3.73
N VAL A 72 0.28 6.74 3.30
CA VAL A 72 0.76 5.37 3.10
C VAL A 72 1.70 4.96 4.24
N ASP A 73 1.52 3.75 4.77
CA ASP A 73 2.32 3.16 5.86
C ASP A 73 3.51 2.38 5.30
N LEU A 74 4.73 2.81 5.66
CA LEU A 74 6.00 2.18 5.25
C LEU A 74 6.59 1.27 6.34
N SER A 75 5.82 0.90 7.37
CA SER A 75 6.28 0.01 8.45
C SER A 75 6.65 -1.41 7.98
N SER A 76 6.21 -1.80 6.78
CA SER A 76 6.66 -3.02 6.12
C SER A 76 7.86 -2.74 5.22
N ASP A 77 8.93 -3.51 5.40
CA ASP A 77 10.11 -3.47 4.53
C ASP A 77 9.82 -3.79 3.05
N SER A 78 8.66 -4.38 2.75
CA SER A 78 8.20 -4.65 1.38
C SER A 78 7.45 -3.46 0.76
N ILE A 79 7.27 -2.35 1.48
CA ILE A 79 6.64 -1.12 0.98
C ILE A 79 7.65 0.01 1.07
N GLY A 80 7.93 0.66 -0.05
CA GLY A 80 8.65 1.91 -0.10
C GLY A 80 7.87 2.96 -0.87
N VAL A 81 8.42 4.16 -0.94
CA VAL A 81 7.99 5.19 -1.88
C VAL A 81 9.17 5.64 -2.72
N LYS A 82 8.91 5.89 -3.99
CA LYS A 82 9.83 6.54 -4.89
C LYS A 82 9.43 8.02 -4.97
N ASP A 83 10.36 8.89 -4.59
CA ASP A 83 10.15 10.34 -4.68
C ASP A 83 10.34 10.86 -6.11
N SER A 84 10.15 12.18 -6.29
CA SER A 84 10.35 12.87 -7.57
C SER A 84 11.79 12.84 -8.09
N THR A 85 12.78 12.48 -7.25
CA THR A 85 14.19 12.30 -7.65
C THR A 85 14.45 10.89 -8.18
N GLY A 86 13.47 9.98 -8.06
CA GLY A 86 13.59 8.58 -8.43
C GLY A 86 14.22 7.70 -7.33
N THR A 87 14.45 8.25 -6.14
CA THR A 87 15.04 7.52 -5.01
C THR A 87 13.93 6.77 -4.27
N VAL A 88 14.12 5.47 -4.06
CA VAL A 88 13.20 4.65 -3.24
C VAL A 88 13.63 4.73 -1.78
N THR A 89 12.69 4.99 -0.87
CA THR A 89 12.88 5.00 0.57
C THR A 89 11.79 4.19 1.29
N ASN A 90 12.13 3.58 2.42
CA ASN A 90 11.19 2.94 3.35
C ASN A 90 11.03 3.78 4.63
N ASP A 91 11.62 4.97 4.64
CA ASP A 91 11.53 5.96 5.71
C ASP A 91 10.71 7.14 5.18
N GLY A 92 9.57 7.38 5.83
CA GLY A 92 8.63 8.44 5.49
C GLY A 92 8.90 9.76 6.19
N SER A 93 9.89 9.84 7.09
CA SER A 93 10.14 11.00 7.95
C SER A 93 10.30 12.31 7.18
N ALA A 94 10.91 12.29 5.99
CA ALA A 94 11.10 13.46 5.15
C ALA A 94 9.87 13.82 4.30
N LEU A 95 8.89 12.93 4.21
CA LEU A 95 7.69 13.05 3.37
C LEU A 95 6.39 13.04 4.21
N TYR A 96 6.54 13.17 5.53
CA TYR A 96 5.45 13.37 6.47
C TYR A 96 5.53 14.81 6.98
N PRO A 97 4.44 15.58 7.02
CA PRO A 97 4.41 16.79 7.84
C PRO A 97 4.68 16.40 9.31
N SER A 98 5.91 16.56 9.80
CA SER A 98 6.36 16.21 11.16
C SER A 98 7.26 17.29 11.73
N PRO A 99 6.78 18.11 12.67
CA PRO A 99 7.58 19.19 13.24
C PRO A 99 8.80 18.58 13.96
N ASP A 100 9.85 19.37 14.15
CA ASP A 100 11.07 18.95 14.85
C ASP A 100 10.81 18.62 16.33
N ASN A 101 9.67 19.07 16.86
CA ASN A 101 9.18 18.72 18.18
C ASN A 101 8.35 17.41 18.16
N ILE A 102 8.37 16.66 19.26
CA ILE A 102 7.85 15.27 19.37
C ILE A 102 6.31 15.15 19.18
N ASN A 103 5.60 16.22 18.82
CA ASN A 103 4.15 16.21 18.68
C ASN A 103 3.75 16.27 17.19
N THR A 104 2.77 15.46 16.80
CA THR A 104 2.19 15.49 15.45
C THR A 104 1.57 16.84 15.09
N VAL A 105 1.66 17.24 13.82
CA VAL A 105 0.93 18.41 13.29
C VAL A 105 -0.52 18.10 12.96
N TYR A 106 -0.89 16.84 12.78
CA TYR A 106 -2.28 16.43 12.57
C TYR A 106 -3.04 16.38 13.88
N THR A 107 -3.16 17.53 14.54
CA THR A 107 -3.99 17.71 15.73
C THR A 107 -5.07 18.75 15.50
N ASP A 108 -6.18 18.62 16.21
CA ASP A 108 -7.21 19.67 16.26
C ASP A 108 -6.64 20.95 16.87
N SER A 109 -7.40 22.05 16.83
CA SER A 109 -6.99 23.33 17.44
C SER A 109 -6.68 23.24 18.95
N SER A 110 -7.10 22.16 19.61
CA SER A 110 -6.84 21.87 21.02
C SER A 110 -5.59 21.04 21.27
N GLY A 111 -4.94 20.50 20.22
CA GLY A 111 -3.77 19.63 20.31
C GLY A 111 -4.07 18.21 20.79
N ASN A 112 -5.34 17.79 20.87
CA ASN A 112 -5.75 16.57 21.57
C ASN A 112 -6.18 15.44 20.64
N ASN A 113 -6.49 15.73 19.37
CA ASN A 113 -6.93 14.73 18.41
C ASN A 113 -5.78 14.37 17.45
N ALA A 114 -4.81 13.59 17.92
CA ALA A 114 -3.70 13.06 17.12
C ALA A 114 -4.09 11.72 16.45
N PRO A 115 -3.76 11.48 15.16
CA PRO A 115 -4.03 10.20 14.49
C PRO A 115 -3.18 9.07 15.06
N PHE A 116 -1.97 9.39 15.52
CA PHE A 116 -0.99 8.41 15.98
C PHE A 116 -0.43 8.82 17.35
N THR A 117 0.00 7.82 18.12
CA THR A 117 0.27 8.00 19.56
C THR A 117 1.73 8.35 19.89
N ASN A 118 2.63 8.33 18.91
CA ASN A 118 4.05 8.65 19.09
C ASN A 118 4.70 9.09 17.76
N ALA A 119 5.52 10.14 17.78
CA ALA A 119 6.30 10.63 16.65
C ALA A 119 7.13 9.54 15.94
N THR A 120 7.64 8.52 16.66
CA THR A 120 8.38 7.40 16.04
C THR A 120 7.51 6.50 15.17
N THR A 121 6.19 6.52 15.37
CA THR A 121 5.22 5.85 14.49
C THR A 121 4.72 6.78 13.39
N GLU A 122 5.10 8.05 13.39
CA GLU A 122 4.67 9.00 12.37
C GLU A 122 5.67 9.08 11.22
N SER A 123 6.96 8.95 11.54
CA SER A 123 8.05 8.87 10.58
C SER A 123 7.95 7.72 9.57
N GLN A 124 7.05 6.75 9.80
CA GLN A 124 6.81 5.65 8.87
C GLN A 124 5.72 5.97 7.83
N TYR A 125 4.97 7.06 7.99
CA TYR A 125 3.92 7.42 7.06
C TYR A 125 4.41 8.44 6.03
N VAL A 126 3.76 8.47 4.88
CA VAL A 126 3.99 9.47 3.84
C VAL A 126 2.65 10.08 3.45
N SER A 127 2.56 11.41 3.42
CA SER A 127 1.37 12.10 2.93
C SER A 127 1.32 12.06 1.41
N LEU A 128 0.26 11.46 0.87
CA LEU A 128 0.02 11.38 -0.58
C LEU A 128 -0.57 12.69 -1.12
N VAL A 129 -1.23 13.48 -0.26
CA VAL A 129 -1.74 14.81 -0.67
C VAL A 129 -0.59 15.80 -0.77
N ALA A 130 0.37 15.71 0.15
CA ALA A 130 1.49 16.63 0.23
C ALA A 130 2.61 16.29 -0.77
N ASN A 131 2.79 15.00 -1.10
CA ASN A 131 3.92 14.56 -1.92
C ASN A 131 3.47 13.87 -3.20
N ASP A 132 4.15 14.19 -4.29
CA ASP A 132 4.09 13.43 -5.54
C ASP A 132 5.06 12.24 -5.43
N VAL A 133 4.51 11.05 -5.20
CA VAL A 133 5.26 9.82 -4.94
C VAL A 133 4.67 8.65 -5.70
N THR A 134 5.53 7.67 -5.98
CA THR A 134 5.10 6.33 -6.42
C THR A 134 5.22 5.37 -5.25
N ILE A 135 4.14 4.67 -4.86
CA ILE A 135 4.22 3.59 -3.87
C ILE A 135 4.91 2.40 -4.53
N VAL A 136 5.95 1.85 -3.91
CA VAL A 136 6.75 0.73 -4.43
C VAL A 136 6.54 -0.51 -3.57
N PHE A 137 5.99 -1.56 -4.15
CA PHE A 137 5.84 -2.86 -3.52
C PHE A 137 7.01 -3.78 -3.89
N GLY A 138 7.49 -4.56 -2.92
CA GLY A 138 8.67 -5.43 -3.05
C GLY A 138 9.99 -4.67 -3.03
N SER A 139 10.02 -3.47 -2.44
CA SER A 139 11.13 -2.53 -2.58
C SER A 139 12.53 -3.12 -2.29
N ASP A 140 13.48 -2.78 -3.15
CA ASP A 140 14.82 -3.38 -3.21
C ASP A 140 15.73 -3.01 -2.03
N ASN A 141 15.40 -1.96 -1.26
CA ASN A 141 16.23 -1.46 -0.16
C ASN A 141 16.42 -2.47 0.98
N ALA A 142 15.47 -3.40 1.14
CA ALA A 142 15.53 -4.46 2.15
C ALA A 142 15.80 -5.86 1.58
N ASN A 143 16.01 -6.00 0.26
CA ASN A 143 16.03 -7.29 -0.46
C ASN A 143 14.76 -8.15 -0.21
N GLN A 144 13.65 -7.53 0.18
CA GLN A 144 12.39 -8.20 0.47
C GLN A 144 11.43 -7.97 -0.69
N GLY A 145 11.74 -8.60 -1.82
CA GLY A 145 10.80 -8.69 -2.92
C GLY A 145 9.53 -9.41 -2.51
N LEU A 146 8.45 -9.15 -3.23
CA LEU A 146 7.22 -9.92 -3.03
C LEU A 146 7.30 -11.26 -3.78
N PRO A 147 6.61 -12.31 -3.28
CA PRO A 147 6.41 -13.53 -4.05
C PRO A 147 5.79 -13.19 -5.40
N GLN A 148 6.26 -13.80 -6.49
CA GLN A 148 5.61 -13.67 -7.80
C GLN A 148 4.27 -14.41 -7.85
N ASP A 149 3.38 -13.94 -8.72
CA ASP A 149 2.09 -14.54 -9.07
C ASP A 149 1.25 -14.82 -7.81
N SER A 150 1.13 -13.81 -6.95
CA SER A 150 0.54 -13.92 -5.63
C SER A 150 -0.26 -12.67 -5.25
N ASP A 151 -1.35 -12.88 -4.51
CA ASP A 151 -2.06 -11.80 -3.82
C ASP A 151 -1.42 -11.54 -2.45
N VAL A 152 -0.82 -10.35 -2.29
CA VAL A 152 -0.24 -9.91 -1.02
C VAL A 152 -1.13 -8.88 -0.37
N THR A 153 -1.65 -9.19 0.81
CA THR A 153 -2.50 -8.27 1.58
C THR A 153 -1.72 -7.59 2.69
N PHE A 154 -1.71 -6.27 2.68
CA PHE A 154 -1.20 -5.42 3.74
C PHE A 154 -2.37 -4.99 4.63
N GLY A 155 -2.32 -5.34 5.92
CA GLY A 155 -3.42 -5.09 6.85
C GLY A 155 -3.72 -3.60 7.07
N GLU A 156 -2.71 -2.75 6.90
CA GLU A 156 -2.73 -1.32 7.22
C GLU A 156 -1.89 -0.53 6.19
N LEU A 157 -2.16 -0.67 4.88
CA LEU A 157 -1.38 0.07 3.86
C LEU A 157 -1.68 1.57 3.89
N PHE A 158 -2.96 1.93 4.01
CA PHE A 158 -3.38 3.32 4.03
C PHE A 158 -3.82 3.72 5.43
N ALA A 159 -3.49 4.94 5.81
CA ALA A 159 -4.00 5.59 7.02
C ALA A 159 -4.56 6.97 6.70
N PHE A 160 -5.37 7.52 7.60
CA PHE A 160 -6.08 8.77 7.35
C PHE A 160 -5.87 9.76 8.49
N ALA A 161 -5.46 10.98 8.16
CA ALA A 161 -5.35 12.06 9.14
C ALA A 161 -6.51 13.03 8.97
N ASP A 162 -7.42 13.03 9.96
CA ASP A 162 -8.64 13.83 9.99
C ASP A 162 -8.81 14.51 11.36
N PRO A 163 -7.88 15.40 11.75
CA PRO A 163 -7.89 16.03 13.07
C PRO A 163 -9.17 16.81 13.39
N TYR A 164 -9.92 17.23 12.37
CA TYR A 164 -11.15 18.00 12.52
C TYR A 164 -12.43 17.14 12.45
N GLY A 165 -12.31 15.83 12.23
CA GLY A 165 -13.46 14.93 12.14
C GLY A 165 -14.38 15.28 10.97
N ASN A 166 -13.82 15.59 9.81
CA ASN A 166 -14.55 15.82 8.58
C ASN A 166 -15.26 14.54 8.11
N ALA A 167 -14.60 13.40 8.28
CA ALA A 167 -15.03 12.05 7.92
C ALA A 167 -15.56 11.90 6.48
N PRO A 168 -14.85 12.39 5.45
CA PRO A 168 -15.24 12.15 4.06
C PRO A 168 -15.08 10.66 3.70
N ASP A 169 -15.80 10.21 2.67
CA ASP A 169 -15.46 8.96 2.00
C ASP A 169 -14.19 9.15 1.17
N VAL A 170 -13.28 8.17 1.16
CA VAL A 170 -12.07 8.21 0.33
C VAL A 170 -12.16 7.13 -0.74
N ASN A 171 -12.10 7.56 -1.99
CA ASN A 171 -12.32 6.73 -3.16
C ASN A 171 -11.00 6.51 -3.90
N PHE A 172 -10.67 5.25 -4.16
CA PHE A 172 -9.46 4.80 -4.85
C PHE A 172 -9.87 4.25 -6.20
N LYS A 173 -9.22 4.72 -7.26
CA LYS A 173 -9.37 4.19 -8.61
C LYS A 173 -8.03 3.92 -9.22
N THR A 174 -7.87 2.77 -9.84
CA THR A 174 -6.69 2.51 -10.65
C THR A 174 -6.96 2.74 -12.12
N SER A 175 -5.91 3.11 -12.85
CA SER A 175 -5.94 3.27 -14.30
C SER A 175 -4.55 3.06 -14.90
N ALA A 176 -4.49 2.93 -16.23
CA ALA A 176 -3.24 3.00 -17.00
C ALA A 176 -2.13 2.06 -16.51
N GLU A 177 -2.44 0.77 -16.39
CA GLU A 177 -1.47 -0.26 -16.03
C GLU A 177 -0.53 -0.58 -17.21
N SER A 178 0.72 -0.89 -16.89
CA SER A 178 1.70 -1.35 -17.89
C SER A 178 1.58 -2.86 -18.20
N ALA A 179 0.85 -3.61 -17.37
CA ALA A 179 0.57 -5.03 -17.54
C ALA A 179 -0.84 -5.39 -17.05
N ASP A 180 -0.96 -5.94 -15.84
CA ASP A 180 -2.21 -6.31 -15.15
C ASP A 180 -2.38 -5.42 -13.90
N PRO A 181 -3.61 -5.32 -13.32
CA PRO A 181 -3.88 -4.47 -12.16
C PRO A 181 -2.99 -4.84 -10.99
N LEU A 182 -2.37 -3.84 -10.37
CA LEU A 182 -1.46 -4.07 -9.26
C LEU A 182 -2.23 -4.01 -7.95
N LEU A 183 -2.92 -2.92 -7.68
CA LEU A 183 -3.71 -2.73 -6.48
C LEU A 183 -5.11 -3.29 -6.72
N THR A 184 -5.40 -4.47 -6.19
CA THR A 184 -6.62 -5.23 -6.47
C THR A 184 -7.73 -5.03 -5.45
N ALA A 185 -7.45 -4.46 -4.28
CA ALA A 185 -8.49 -4.09 -3.31
C ALA A 185 -8.00 -3.03 -2.31
N VAL A 186 -8.90 -2.19 -1.81
CA VAL A 186 -8.65 -1.23 -0.71
C VAL A 186 -9.83 -1.19 0.27
N GLY A 187 -9.54 -0.99 1.56
CA GLY A 187 -10.53 -0.80 2.63
C GLY A 187 -10.92 -2.08 3.35
N SER A 188 -11.54 -2.00 4.53
CA SER A 188 -11.83 -3.14 5.43
C SER A 188 -12.73 -4.22 4.80
N ASP A 189 -13.63 -3.82 3.90
CA ASP A 189 -14.51 -4.70 3.13
C ASP A 189 -14.02 -4.96 1.70
N GLY A 190 -12.87 -4.40 1.30
CA GLY A 190 -12.16 -4.65 0.03
C GLY A 190 -13.06 -4.78 -1.18
N THR A 191 -13.45 -3.67 -1.79
CA THR A 191 -14.04 -3.72 -3.14
C THR A 191 -12.93 -4.00 -4.15
N ASP A 192 -13.17 -4.98 -5.01
CA ASP A 192 -12.21 -5.39 -6.04
C ASP A 192 -11.96 -4.22 -7.01
N LEU A 193 -10.67 -3.94 -7.23
CA LEU A 193 -10.14 -3.03 -8.24
C LEU A 193 -9.58 -3.92 -9.35
N THR A 194 -10.31 -4.07 -10.45
CA THR A 194 -9.93 -4.98 -11.55
C THR A 194 -9.29 -4.23 -12.73
N GLY A 195 -8.91 -2.97 -12.53
CA GLY A 195 -8.39 -2.08 -13.58
C GLY A 195 -9.44 -1.68 -14.63
N GLY A 196 -10.70 -2.06 -14.42
CA GLY A 196 -11.80 -1.82 -15.33
C GLY A 196 -12.32 -0.37 -15.26
N PRO A 197 -12.83 0.20 -16.37
CA PRO A 197 -13.47 1.51 -16.34
C PRO A 197 -14.66 1.53 -15.37
N GLY A 198 -14.55 2.33 -14.31
CA GLY A 198 -15.59 2.48 -13.29
C GLY A 198 -15.38 1.65 -12.03
N ASP A 199 -14.32 0.83 -11.96
CA ASP A 199 -13.89 0.20 -10.71
C ASP A 199 -13.46 1.27 -9.72
N GLU A 200 -13.97 1.18 -8.49
CA GLU A 200 -13.71 2.13 -7.42
C GLU A 200 -13.76 1.41 -6.08
N ALA A 201 -12.79 1.71 -5.22
CA ALA A 201 -12.81 1.28 -3.84
C ALA A 201 -13.04 2.43 -2.89
N THR A 202 -14.05 2.31 -2.03
CA THR A 202 -14.44 3.36 -1.09
C THR A 202 -14.12 2.96 0.34
N VAL A 203 -13.24 3.72 0.99
CA VAL A 203 -13.03 3.68 2.43
C VAL A 203 -13.94 4.71 3.09
N LYS A 204 -14.93 4.22 3.85
CA LYS A 204 -15.89 5.08 4.52
C LYS A 204 -15.39 5.49 5.90
N LEU A 205 -14.97 6.73 6.05
CA LEU A 205 -14.49 7.21 7.35
C LEU A 205 -15.61 7.43 8.37
N SER A 206 -16.89 7.52 7.91
CA SER A 206 -18.22 7.42 8.57
C SER A 206 -18.46 8.00 9.99
N ASN A 207 -17.50 7.89 10.90
CA ASN A 207 -17.52 8.30 12.27
C ASN A 207 -16.39 9.32 12.55
N LYS A 208 -16.78 10.56 12.78
CA LYS A 208 -15.88 11.68 13.12
C LYS A 208 -14.99 11.43 14.33
N SER A 209 -15.45 10.61 15.28
CA SER A 209 -14.69 10.29 16.49
C SER A 209 -13.62 9.22 16.28
N SER A 210 -13.55 8.61 15.09
CA SER A 210 -12.57 7.57 14.77
C SER A 210 -12.01 7.70 13.35
N SER A 211 -12.30 8.79 12.62
CA SER A 211 -11.79 9.03 11.28
C SER A 211 -10.30 9.40 11.31
N ASN A 212 -9.88 10.11 12.35
CA ASN A 212 -8.48 10.43 12.57
C ASN A 212 -7.72 9.18 13.05
N GLY A 213 -6.66 8.81 12.33
CA GLY A 213 -5.92 7.57 12.57
C GLY A 213 -6.64 6.32 12.08
N ALA A 214 -7.73 6.47 11.32
CA ALA A 214 -8.36 5.32 10.65
C ALA A 214 -7.36 4.66 9.70
N LYS A 215 -7.51 3.36 9.49
CA LYS A 215 -6.61 2.55 8.65
C LYS A 215 -7.40 1.70 7.66
N ALA A 216 -6.81 1.45 6.51
CA ALA A 216 -7.36 0.59 5.48
C ALA A 216 -6.32 -0.43 5.01
N LYS A 217 -6.79 -1.68 4.87
CA LYS A 217 -6.05 -2.74 4.21
C LYS A 217 -5.96 -2.47 2.71
N ALA A 218 -4.99 -3.10 2.07
CA ALA A 218 -4.91 -3.17 0.62
C ALA A 218 -4.35 -4.51 0.16
N THR A 219 -4.78 -4.96 -1.01
CA THR A 219 -4.27 -6.17 -1.65
C THR A 219 -3.56 -5.80 -2.95
N VAL A 220 -2.40 -6.40 -3.17
CA VAL A 220 -1.57 -6.20 -4.35
C VAL A 220 -1.39 -7.53 -5.06
N ASP A 221 -1.73 -7.58 -6.34
CA ASP A 221 -1.33 -8.65 -7.24
C ASP A 221 0.11 -8.40 -7.71
N THR A 222 0.98 -9.35 -7.42
CA THR A 222 2.41 -9.29 -7.72
C THR A 222 2.77 -9.86 -9.08
N GLY A 223 1.81 -10.48 -9.79
CA GLY A 223 1.89 -11.01 -11.15
C GLY A 223 3.24 -11.63 -11.54
N THR A 224 3.58 -11.58 -12.83
CA THR A 224 4.84 -12.18 -13.34
C THR A 224 5.79 -11.18 -13.99
N THR A 225 5.30 -9.97 -14.29
CA THR A 225 6.10 -8.88 -14.87
C THR A 225 6.72 -8.04 -13.76
N ASP A 226 8.05 -7.96 -13.76
CA ASP A 226 8.83 -7.08 -12.90
C ASP A 226 8.81 -5.63 -13.41
N GLY A 227 8.81 -4.65 -12.52
CA GLY A 227 8.71 -3.24 -12.85
C GLY A 227 7.33 -2.82 -13.40
N ALA A 228 6.29 -3.65 -13.20
CA ALA A 228 4.94 -3.26 -13.57
C ALA A 228 4.50 -2.02 -12.79
N THR A 229 3.75 -1.15 -13.46
CA THR A 229 3.29 0.13 -12.90
C THR A 229 1.82 0.33 -13.17
N GLU A 230 1.14 1.03 -12.27
CA GLU A 230 -0.28 1.37 -12.36
C GLU A 230 -0.46 2.79 -11.82
N ARG A 231 -1.40 3.55 -12.38
CA ARG A 231 -1.78 4.84 -11.82
C ARG A 231 -2.89 4.64 -10.80
N LEU A 232 -2.77 5.30 -9.64
CA LEU A 232 -3.79 5.38 -8.62
C LEU A 232 -4.28 6.82 -8.49
N ASP A 233 -5.55 7.03 -8.82
CA ASP A 233 -6.25 8.28 -8.59
C ASP A 233 -7.06 8.17 -7.27
N ILE A 234 -6.88 9.15 -6.38
CA ILE A 234 -7.57 9.20 -5.08
C ILE A 234 -8.47 10.43 -5.03
N GLY A 235 -9.72 10.22 -4.60
CA GLY A 235 -10.76 11.23 -4.50
C GLY A 235 -11.28 11.31 -3.07
N ILE A 236 -11.35 12.52 -2.52
CA ILE A 236 -11.76 12.77 -1.14
C ILE A 236 -13.15 13.42 -1.15
N GLY A 237 -14.16 12.71 -0.63
CA GLY A 237 -15.55 13.14 -0.64
C GLY A 237 -16.21 13.08 -2.02
N GLU A 238 -15.46 12.69 -3.05
CA GLU A 238 -15.91 12.57 -4.44
C GLU A 238 -15.19 11.42 -5.15
N SER A 239 -15.78 10.94 -6.24
CA SER A 239 -15.16 9.91 -7.08
C SER A 239 -14.07 10.52 -7.96
N PRO A 240 -12.89 9.87 -8.08
CA PRO A 240 -11.87 10.31 -9.04
C PRO A 240 -12.42 10.26 -10.48
N PRO A 241 -11.96 11.17 -11.37
CA PRO A 241 -12.34 11.18 -12.76
C PRO A 241 -11.84 9.90 -13.44
N THR A 242 -12.64 9.37 -14.36
CA THR A 242 -12.23 8.28 -15.22
C THR A 242 -11.27 8.82 -16.27
N ASN A 243 -9.98 8.59 -16.11
CA ASN A 243 -8.99 8.90 -17.14
C ASN A 243 -9.03 7.78 -18.20
N ASN A 244 -9.62 8.10 -19.36
CA ASN A 244 -9.65 7.23 -20.55
C ASN A 244 -8.34 7.31 -21.34
#